data_AF-A0A520B6D4-F1
#
_entry.id   AF-A0A520B6D4-F1
#
_cell.length_a   1.000
_cell.length_b   1.000
_cell.length_c   1.000
_cell.angle_alpha   90.00
_cell.angle_beta   90.00
_cell.angle_gamma   90.00
#
_symmetry.space_group_name_H-M   'P 1'
#
loop_
_entity.id
_entity.type
_entity.pdbx_description
1 polymer ?
#
loop_
_entity_poly.entity_id
_entity_poly.type
_entity_poly.pdbx_seq_one_letter_code
_entity_poly.pdbx_strand_id
1 'polypeptide(L)' 'GYWYPRGGIPIDVFWQTGPAPEGLWLPDQGVPTYRGRG' A
#
# COMPACT_ATOMS: atom_id res chain seq x y z
N GLY A 1 -0.73 0.15 -0.34
CA GLY A 1 0.42 -0.04 -1.26
C GLY A 1 0.85 -1.50 -1.23
N TYR A 2 1.48 -1.95 -2.31
CA TYR A 2 1.35 -3.31 -2.83
C TYR A 2 2.47 -4.24 -2.39
N TRP A 3 2.12 -5.49 -2.10
CA TRP A 3 3.10 -6.49 -1.68
C TRP A 3 3.09 -7.75 -2.55
N TYR A 4 4.28 -8.34 -2.69
CA TYR A 4 4.53 -9.56 -3.46
C TYR A 4 5.26 -10.58 -2.58
N PRO A 5 4.52 -11.43 -1.85
CA PRO A 5 5.11 -12.33 -0.88
C PRO A 5 5.77 -13.55 -1.55
N ARG A 6 6.92 -13.97 -1.00
CA ARG A 6 7.51 -15.31 -1.18
C ARG A 6 7.90 -15.82 0.21
N GLY A 7 7.38 -16.98 0.64
CA GLY A 7 7.88 -17.66 1.85
C GLY A 7 7.21 -17.37 3.20
N GLY A 8 5.89 -17.17 3.26
CA GLY A 8 5.12 -17.38 4.50
C GLY A 8 5.15 -16.27 5.59
N ILE A 9 5.51 -15.03 5.24
CA ILE A 9 5.47 -13.88 6.18
C ILE A 9 4.11 -13.17 6.10
N PRO A 10 3.48 -12.79 7.23
CA PRO A 10 2.16 -12.15 7.23
C PRO A 10 2.17 -10.71 6.70
N ILE A 11 1.09 -10.32 6.01
CA ILE A 11 0.86 -8.98 5.42
C ILE A 11 -0.14 -8.20 6.27
N ASP A 12 0.20 -6.96 6.65
CA ASP A 12 -0.76 -6.03 7.24
C ASP A 12 -1.38 -5.14 6.15
N VAL A 13 -2.64 -5.41 5.81
CA VAL A 13 -3.40 -4.68 4.78
C VAL A 13 -4.25 -3.59 5.45
N PHE A 14 -3.98 -2.34 5.11
CA PHE A 14 -4.75 -1.19 5.57
C PHE A 14 -5.74 -0.74 4.48
N TRP A 15 -7.04 -0.69 4.80
CA TRP A 15 -8.11 -0.21 3.92
C TRP A 15 -9.07 0.70 4.69
N GLN A 16 -9.80 1.57 3.97
CA GLN A 16 -10.76 2.52 4.54
C GLN A 16 -11.97 2.71 3.60
N THR A 17 -13.19 2.84 4.15
CA THR A 17 -14.45 3.11 3.40
C THR A 17 -14.93 4.56 3.43
N GLY A 18 -14.31 5.43 4.24
CA GLY A 18 -14.67 6.84 4.35
C GLY A 18 -13.75 7.77 3.56
N PRO A 19 -14.14 9.05 3.38
CA PRO A 19 -13.26 10.06 2.80
C PRO A 19 -11.97 10.19 3.62
N ALA A 20 -10.88 10.57 2.96
CA ALA A 20 -9.63 10.85 3.64
C ALA A 20 -9.84 11.95 4.71
N PRO A 21 -9.22 11.81 5.91
CA PRO A 21 -9.30 12.85 6.93
C PRO A 21 -8.81 14.20 6.39
N GLU A 22 -9.55 15.27 6.68
CA GLU A 22 -9.15 16.63 6.31
C GLU A 22 -7.86 17.01 7.03
N GLY A 23 -6.94 17.65 6.31
CA GLY A 23 -5.62 18.01 6.84
C GLY A 23 -4.68 16.81 7.07
N LEU A 24 -5.05 15.59 6.64
CA LEU A 24 -4.12 14.46 6.64
C LEU A 24 -2.91 14.80 5.77
N TRP A 25 -1.75 14.86 6.41
CA TRP A 25 -0.48 14.91 5.72
C TRP A 25 0.09 13.50 5.59
N LEU A 26 0.36 13.08 4.36
CA LEU A 26 1.05 11.82 4.06
C LEU A 26 2.28 12.15 3.21
N PRO A 27 3.48 11.66 3.56
CA PRO A 27 4.65 11.84 2.71
C PRO A 27 4.49 11.07 1.40
N ASP A 28 5.22 11.50 0.36
CA ASP A 28 5.32 10.71 -0.87
C ASP A 28 5.96 9.35 -0.55
N GLN A 29 5.37 8.27 -1.07
CA GLN A 29 5.81 6.92 -0.72
C GLN A 29 7.11 6.53 -1.45
N GLY A 30 7.47 7.17 -2.56
CA GLY A 30 8.67 6.87 -3.33
C GLY A 30 8.76 5.43 -3.88
N VAL A 31 7.73 4.60 -3.71
CA VAL A 31 7.68 3.21 -4.13
C VAL A 31 6.94 3.12 -5.47
N PRO A 32 7.62 2.68 -6.56
CA PRO A 32 6.95 2.41 -7.82
C PRO A 32 5.85 1.37 -7.63
N THR A 33 4.71 1.56 -8.29
CA THR A 33 3.68 0.52 -8.35
C THR A 33 4.29 -0.76 -8.92
N TYR A 34 3.99 -1.90 -8.30
CA TYR A 34 4.51 -3.16 -8.82
C TYR A 34 4.07 -3.37 -10.27
N ARG A 35 5.04 -3.75 -11.10
CA ARG A 35 4.84 -4.12 -12.49
C ARG A 35 4.97 -5.64 -12.61
N GLY A 36 3.86 -6.35 -12.73
CA GLY A 36 3.89 -7.78 -13.02
C GLY A 36 4.57 -8.05 -14.35
N ARG A 37 5.27 -9.19 -14.46
CA ARG A 37 5.46 -9.80 -15.78
C ARG A 37 4.10 -10.35 -16.20
N GLY A 38 3.64 -9.94 -17.39
CA GLY A 38 2.42 -10.46 -18.01
C GLY A 38 2.50 -11.96 -18.26
#